data_AF-A0A9J6FZ38-F1
#
_entry.id   AF-A0A9J6FZ38-F1
#
_cell.length_a   1.000
_cell.length_b   1.000
_cell.length_c   1.000
_cell.angle_alpha   90.00
_cell.angle_beta   90.00
_cell.angle_gamma   90.00
#
_symmetry.space_group_name_H-M   'P 1'
#
loop_
_entity.id
_entity.type
_entity.pdbx_description
1 polymer ?
#
loop_
_entity_poly.entity_id
_entity_poly.type
_entity_poly.pdbx_seq_one_letter_code
_entity_poly.pdbx_strand_id
1 'polypeptide(L)'
;MDLYHMDSSPPCRAVRMVARHLNLSLNLIPVNVMGGEHMTPQFRKCADYDLARFPAVKEYYDRMKSTLPYFTEINELGMKQMKGMRNQNSK
;
A
#
# COMPACT_ATOMS: atom_id res chain seq x y z
N MET A 1 -12.98 -9.02 0.82
CA MET A 1 -12.09 -7.88 1.10
C MET A 1 -11.76 -7.22 -0.23
N ASP A 2 -11.69 -5.90 -0.29
CA ASP A 2 -11.38 -5.19 -1.54
C ASP A 2 -9.88 -5.07 -1.75
N LEU A 3 -9.42 -5.36 -2.96
CA LEU A 3 -8.05 -5.12 -3.42
C LEU A 3 -8.08 -4.17 -4.62
N TYR A 4 -7.71 -2.91 -4.38
CA TYR A 4 -7.46 -1.92 -5.42
C TYR A 4 -6.13 -2.24 -6.10
N HIS A 5 -6.14 -2.57 -7.40
CA HIS A 5 -4.98 -3.18 -8.05
C HIS A 5 -4.76 -2.76 -9.50
N MET A 6 -3.56 -3.08 -9.98
CA MET A 6 -3.17 -3.07 -11.39
C MET A 6 -2.47 -4.40 -11.70
N ASP A 7 -2.83 -5.08 -12.80
CA ASP A 7 -2.29 -6.42 -13.11
C ASP A 7 -0.78 -6.45 -13.33
N SER A 8 -0.21 -5.38 -13.89
CA SER A 8 1.23 -5.25 -14.11
C SER A 8 2.03 -4.99 -12.82
N SER A 9 1.37 -4.63 -11.73
CA SER A 9 2.02 -4.29 -10.46
C SER A 9 2.55 -5.54 -9.74
N PRO A 10 3.88 -5.68 -9.54
CA PRO A 10 4.45 -6.79 -8.79
C PRO A 10 3.87 -7.00 -7.37
N PRO A 11 3.68 -5.96 -6.53
CA PRO A 11 3.12 -6.16 -5.19
C PRO A 11 1.64 -6.60 -5.21
N CYS A 12 0.84 -6.13 -6.17
CA CYS A 12 -0.54 -6.59 -6.32
C CYS A 12 -0.62 -8.09 -6.64
N ARG A 13 0.30 -8.58 -7.50
CA ARG A 13 0.37 -10.01 -7.83
C ARG A 13 0.79 -10.85 -6.61
N ALA A 14 1.72 -10.37 -5.79
CA ALA A 14 2.11 -11.06 -4.56
C ALA A 14 0.91 -11.25 -3.61
N VAL A 15 0.12 -10.20 -3.36
CA VAL A 15 -1.09 -10.29 -2.52
C VAL A 15 -2.11 -11.27 -3.09
N ARG A 16 -2.36 -11.25 -4.40
CA ARG A 16 -3.32 -12.17 -5.05
C ARG A 16 -2.88 -13.63 -4.96
N MET A 17 -1.59 -13.91 -5.12
CA MET A 17 -1.05 -15.27 -4.95
C MET A 17 -1.24 -15.78 -3.52
N VAL A 18 -0.93 -14.95 -2.52
CA VAL A 18 -1.12 -15.28 -1.11
C VAL A 18 -2.60 -15.50 -0.78
N ALA A 19 -3.48 -14.60 -1.22
CA ALA A 19 -4.92 -14.76 -1.01
C ALA A 19 -5.46 -16.04 -1.64
N ARG A 20 -5.03 -16.38 -2.86
CA ARG A 20 -5.38 -17.65 -3.50
C ARG A 20 -4.87 -18.85 -2.71
N HIS A 21 -3.63 -18.82 -2.23
CA HIS A 21 -3.04 -19.90 -1.44
C HIS A 21 -3.79 -20.13 -0.11
N LEU A 22 -4.29 -19.05 0.50
CA LEU A 22 -5.05 -19.09 1.75
C LEU A 22 -6.56 -19.26 1.56
N ASN A 23 -7.04 -19.49 0.33
CA ASN A 23 -8.47 -19.55 -0.02
C ASN A 23 -9.28 -18.31 0.43
N LEU A 24 -8.67 -17.12 0.39
CA LEU A 24 -9.33 -15.86 0.71
C LEU A 24 -9.98 -15.25 -0.54
N SER A 25 -11.25 -14.85 -0.43
CA SER A 25 -11.96 -14.15 -1.50
C SER A 25 -11.65 -12.65 -1.51
N LEU A 26 -11.10 -12.19 -2.63
CA LEU A 26 -10.82 -10.78 -2.91
C LEU A 26 -11.75 -10.24 -3.98
N ASN A 27 -12.33 -9.07 -3.73
CA ASN A 27 -12.97 -8.26 -4.74
C ASN A 27 -11.90 -7.37 -5.39
N LEU A 28 -11.67 -7.58 -6.69
CA LEU A 28 -10.61 -6.90 -7.43
C LEU A 28 -11.15 -5.61 -8.06
N ILE A 29 -10.64 -4.47 -7.60
CA ILE A 29 -11.05 -3.15 -8.10
C ILE A 29 -9.89 -2.58 -8.92
N PRO A 30 -10.00 -2.46 -10.25
CA PRO A 30 -8.91 -1.94 -11.08
C PRO A 30 -8.67 -0.45 -10.79
N VAL A 31 -7.39 -0.06 -10.72
CA VAL A 31 -6.96 1.34 -10.55
C VAL A 31 -5.86 1.65 -11.56
N ASN A 32 -6.07 2.70 -12.37
CA ASN A 32 -5.09 3.19 -13.32
C ASN A 32 -4.03 4.04 -12.60
N VAL A 33 -2.99 3.39 -12.12
CA VAL A 33 -1.85 4.06 -11.46
C VAL A 33 -1.15 5.01 -12.44
N MET A 34 -0.96 4.59 -13.71
CA MET A 34 -0.29 5.40 -14.73
C MET A 34 -1.09 6.65 -15.11
N GLY A 35 -2.42 6.56 -15.08
CA GLY A 35 -3.34 7.69 -15.27
C GLY A 35 -3.55 8.55 -14.03
N GLY A 36 -2.85 8.28 -12.93
CA GLY A 36 -2.92 9.09 -11.72
C GLY A 36 -4.19 8.91 -10.89
N GLU A 37 -5.02 7.89 -11.11
CA GLU A 37 -6.25 7.68 -10.33
C GLU A 37 -5.95 7.52 -8.83
N HIS A 38 -4.84 6.87 -8.50
CA HIS A 38 -4.30 6.72 -7.15
C HIS A 38 -3.90 8.05 -6.48
N MET A 39 -3.88 9.17 -7.21
CA MET A 39 -3.57 10.51 -6.71
C MET A 39 -4.81 11.33 -6.34
N THR A 40 -6.00 10.82 -6.65
CA THR A 40 -7.27 11.43 -6.24
C THR A 40 -7.37 11.46 -4.71
N PRO A 41 -8.10 12.42 -4.10
CA PRO A 41 -8.22 12.53 -2.64
C PRO A 41 -8.64 11.23 -1.92
N GLN A 42 -9.37 10.37 -2.63
CA GLN A 42 -9.83 9.05 -2.19
C GLN A 42 -8.64 8.11 -1.91
N PHE A 43 -7.60 8.13 -2.76
CA PHE A 43 -6.41 7.26 -2.67
C PHE A 43 -5.18 7.98 -2.09
N ARG A 44 -5.17 9.32 -2.08
CA ARG A 44 -4.08 10.15 -1.55
C ARG A 44 -3.75 9.89 -0.07
N LYS A 45 -4.65 9.19 0.63
CA LYS A 45 -4.46 8.73 2.01
C LYS A 45 -3.56 7.50 2.15
N CYS A 46 -3.21 6.76 1.09
CA CYS A 46 -2.36 5.55 1.23
C CYS A 46 -0.96 5.79 1.80
N ALA A 47 -0.38 6.99 1.62
CA ALA A 47 0.94 7.33 2.17
C ALA A 47 0.91 7.99 3.56
N ASP A 48 -0.27 8.41 4.03
CA ASP A 48 -0.53 9.02 5.34
C ASP A 48 -1.87 8.46 5.88
N TYR A 49 -2.02 7.13 5.86
CA TYR A 49 -3.29 6.47 6.17
C TYR A 49 -3.49 6.48 7.69
N ASP A 50 -4.66 6.94 8.13
CA ASP A 50 -5.08 6.72 9.50
C ASP A 50 -5.44 5.25 9.69
N LEU A 51 -4.46 4.46 10.15
CA LEU A 51 -4.63 3.06 10.46
C LEU A 51 -5.65 2.83 11.60
N ALA A 52 -6.09 3.86 12.32
CA ALA A 52 -7.15 3.73 13.32
C ALA A 52 -8.45 3.17 12.73
N ARG A 53 -8.70 3.39 11.43
CA ARG A 53 -9.86 2.81 10.72
C ARG A 53 -9.73 1.31 10.46
N PHE A 54 -8.53 0.74 10.60
CA PHE A 54 -8.23 -0.67 10.35
C PHE A 54 -7.36 -1.25 11.48
N PRO A 55 -7.95 -1.54 12.65
CA PRO A 55 -7.19 -1.89 13.86
C PRO A 55 -6.25 -3.09 13.66
N ALA A 56 -6.68 -4.13 12.94
CA ALA A 56 -5.83 -5.28 12.65
C ALA A 56 -4.60 -4.93 11.78
N VAL A 57 -4.76 -4.02 10.82
CA VAL A 57 -3.66 -3.55 9.97
C VAL A 57 -2.72 -2.65 10.78
N LYS A 58 -3.29 -1.81 11.66
CA LYS A 58 -2.53 -1.00 12.61
C LYS A 58 -1.65 -1.86 13.50
N GLU A 59 -2.24 -2.86 14.17
CA GLU A 59 -1.50 -3.77 15.04
C GLU A 59 -0.42 -4.55 14.31
N TYR A 60 -0.70 -5.01 13.09
CA TYR A 60 0.32 -5.65 12.27
C TYR A 60 1.49 -4.70 11.99
N TYR A 61 1.21 -3.47 11.59
CA TYR A 61 2.22 -2.48 11.29
C TYR A 61 3.04 -2.09 12.53
N ASP A 62 2.36 -1.90 13.67
CA ASP A 62 3.00 -1.62 14.96
C ASP A 62 3.91 -2.78 15.40
N ARG A 63 3.44 -4.03 15.27
CA ARG A 63 4.28 -5.21 15.52
C ARG A 63 5.51 -5.20 14.63
N MET A 64 5.34 -5.07 13.32
CA MET A 64 6.45 -5.06 12.36
C MET A 64 7.47 -3.97 12.69
N LYS A 65 7.00 -2.77 13.04
CA LYS A 65 7.86 -1.66 13.47
C LYS A 65 8.63 -1.97 14.75
N SER A 66 8.01 -2.66 15.70
CA SER A 66 8.66 -3.03 16.97
C SER A 66 9.58 -4.25 16.87
N THR A 67 9.31 -5.19 15.96
CA THR A 67 10.00 -6.48 15.92
C THR A 67 11.10 -6.56 14.86
N LEU A 68 11.04 -5.73 13.81
CA LEU A 68 12.01 -5.79 12.72
C LEU A 68 13.06 -4.67 12.88
N PRO A 69 14.33 -4.99 13.18
CA PRO A 69 15.36 -3.98 13.45
C PRO A 69 15.65 -3.09 12.24
N TYR A 70 15.36 -3.56 11.03
CA TYR A 70 15.53 -2.85 9.76
C TYR A 70 14.26 -2.13 9.28
N PHE A 71 13.16 -2.15 10.05
CA PHE A 71 11.89 -1.57 9.61
C PHE A 71 12.03 -0.09 9.27
N THR A 72 12.62 0.68 10.18
CA THR A 72 12.82 2.13 10.02
C THR A 72 13.67 2.43 8.79
N GLU A 73 14.80 1.72 8.62
CA GLU A 73 15.73 1.93 7.51
C GLU A 73 15.06 1.71 6.15
N ILE A 74 14.42 0.56 5.96
CA ILE A 74 13.83 0.18 4.67
C ILE A 74 12.55 0.99 4.40
N ASN A 75 11.66 1.06 5.39
CA ASN A 75 10.34 1.64 5.19
C ASN A 75 10.38 3.18 5.15
N GLU A 76 11.12 3.85 6.04
CA GLU A 76 11.16 5.33 6.01
C GLU A 76 11.88 5.87 4.80
N LEU A 77 12.94 5.20 4.32
CA LEU A 77 13.63 5.58 3.08
C LEU A 77 12.69 5.48 1.88
N GLY A 78 11.99 4.35 1.73
CA GLY A 78 11.00 4.16 0.68
C GLY A 78 9.88 5.19 0.74
N MET A 79 9.36 5.48 1.94
CA MET A 79 8.32 6.49 2.13
C MET A 79 8.79 7.91 1.81
N LYS A 80 10.02 8.28 2.16
CA LYS A 80 10.63 9.58 1.78
C LYS A 80 10.78 9.70 0.28
N GLN A 81 11.29 8.65 -0.39
CA GLN A 81 11.42 8.61 -1.85
C GLN A 81 10.07 8.75 -2.54
N MET A 82 9.05 8.01 -2.09
CA MET A 82 7.69 8.12 -2.63
C MET A 82 7.11 9.53 -2.46
N LYS A 83 7.27 10.16 -1.29
CA LYS A 83 6.84 11.54 -1.05
C LYS A 83 7.59 12.53 -1.94
N GLY A 84 8.88 12.29 -2.18
CA GLY A 84 9.72 13.08 -3.09
C GLY A 84 9.26 13.01 -4.54
N MET A 85 9.01 11.80 -5.07
CA MET A 85 8.48 11.60 -6.44
C MET A 85 7.12 12.27 -6.63
N ARG A 86 6.25 12.18 -5.62
CA ARG A 86 4.92 12.82 -5.65
C ARG A 86 4.99 14.34 -5.82
N ASN A 87 5.98 14.98 -5.21
CA ASN A 87 6.16 16.43 -5.27
C ASN A 87 6.84 16.88 -6.57
N GLN A 88 7.60 16.01 -7.24
CA GLN A 88 8.26 16.30 -8.51
C GLN A 88 7.29 16.26 -9.71
N ASN A 89 6.26 15.42 -9.65
CA ASN A 89 5.23 15.28 -10.70
C ASN A 89 4.05 16.25 -10.56
N SER A 90 4.13 17.22 -9.65
CA SER A 90 3.08 18.22 -9.39
C SER A 90 3.41 19.61 -9.96
N LYS A 91 4.36 19.69 -10.90
CA LYS A 91 4.65 20.88 -11.72
C LYS A 91 4.03 20.76 -13.10
#